data_AF-A0A1Y1KCW4-F1
#
_entry.id   AF-A0A1Y1KCW4-F1
#
_cell.length_a   1.000
_cell.length_b   1.000
_cell.length_c   1.000
_cell.angle_alpha   90.00
_cell.angle_beta   90.00
_cell.angle_gamma   90.00
#
_symmetry.space_group_name_H-M   'P 1'
#
loop_
_entity.id
_entity.type
_entity.pdbx_description
1 polymer ?
#
loop_
_entity_poly.entity_id
_entity_poly.type
_entity_poly.pdbx_seq_one_letter_code
_entity_poly.pdbx_strand_id
1 'polypeptide(L)'
;MDPIPGSIHAVAEALLLFLSYTRDPIIPYHLHDTCIAAASNYQNCKQIVMQKMSDLDRNVFLYLCMFLQELLKYSNENGTDPKTLATIFGDILLRDPIRNSRPQANRGKASFIYHFLINDQSSLIMPCK
;
A
#
# COMPACT_ATOMS: atom_id res chain seq x y z
N MET A 1 6.97 9.41 -28.04
CA MET A 1 6.47 9.76 -26.69
C MET A 1 7.43 10.81 -26.18
N ASP A 2 7.01 12.06 -26.10
CA ASP A 2 7.86 13.11 -25.52
C ASP A 2 8.14 12.76 -24.05
N PRO A 3 9.36 12.95 -23.55
CA PRO A 3 9.69 12.69 -22.16
C PRO A 3 8.80 13.54 -21.26
N ILE A 4 8.21 12.93 -20.23
CA ILE A 4 7.44 13.66 -19.22
C ILE A 4 8.36 14.76 -18.67
N PRO A 5 7.96 16.04 -18.73
CA PRO A 5 8.77 17.12 -18.21
C PRO A 5 8.92 16.96 -16.69
N GLY A 6 10.16 16.85 -16.20
CA GLY A 6 10.49 16.64 -14.80
C GLY A 6 11.38 15.41 -14.57
N SER A 7 11.88 15.24 -13.34
CA SER A 7 12.63 14.04 -12.97
C SER A 7 11.68 12.93 -12.49
N ILE A 8 12.07 11.66 -12.66
CA ILE A 8 11.32 10.52 -12.11
C ILE A 8 11.08 10.64 -10.59
N HIS A 9 12.02 11.29 -9.89
CA HIS A 9 11.94 11.55 -8.46
C HIS A 9 10.82 12.53 -8.13
N ALA A 10 10.64 13.58 -8.94
CA ALA A 10 9.54 14.54 -8.75
C ALA A 10 8.17 13.88 -8.97
N VAL A 11 8.06 12.98 -9.95
CA VAL A 11 6.82 12.22 -10.19
C VAL A 11 6.54 11.27 -9.03
N ALA A 12 7.56 10.56 -8.54
CA ALA A 12 7.43 9.67 -7.38
C ALA A 12 7.03 10.46 -6.12
N GLU A 13 7.66 11.59 -5.86
CA GLU A 13 7.34 12.47 -4.73
C GLU A 13 5.90 13.02 -4.84
N ALA A 14 5.49 13.47 -6.01
CA ALA A 14 4.12 13.94 -6.23
C ALA A 14 3.09 12.83 -5.95
N LEU A 15 3.36 11.59 -6.35
CA LEU A 15 2.51 10.44 -6.03
C LEU A 15 2.45 10.19 -4.52
N LEU A 16 3.60 10.18 -3.84
CA LEU A 16 3.65 9.96 -2.38
C LEU A 16 2.91 11.08 -1.63
N LEU A 17 3.08 12.34 -2.05
CA LEU A 17 2.36 13.49 -1.50
C LEU A 17 0.85 13.34 -1.74
N PHE A 18 0.43 13.05 -2.97
CA PHE A 18 -0.99 12.86 -3.28
C PHE A 18 -1.64 11.82 -2.35
N LEU A 19 -1.03 10.65 -2.18
CA LEU A 19 -1.52 9.59 -1.30
C LEU A 19 -1.47 9.98 0.20
N SER A 20 -0.46 10.76 0.60
CA SER A 20 -0.28 11.20 2.00
C SER A 20 -1.28 12.28 2.43
N TYR A 21 -1.87 13.01 1.48
CA TYR A 21 -2.77 14.13 1.74
C TYR A 21 -4.23 13.87 1.32
N THR A 22 -4.59 12.65 0.93
CA THR A 22 -5.99 12.27 0.78
C THR A 22 -6.74 12.45 2.11
N ARG A 23 -8.02 12.83 2.05
CA ARG A 23 -8.88 13.04 3.23
C ARG A 23 -8.86 11.82 4.15
N ASP A 24 -9.17 10.65 3.59
CA ASP A 24 -9.01 9.37 4.26
C ASP A 24 -7.84 8.61 3.58
N PRO A 25 -7.02 7.87 4.35
CA PRO A 25 -6.02 6.99 3.78
C PRO A 25 -6.66 5.90 2.93
N ILE A 26 -5.88 5.35 2.00
CA ILE A 26 -6.36 4.31 1.07
C ILE A 26 -6.94 3.09 1.80
N ILE A 27 -6.35 2.70 2.94
CA ILE A 27 -7.00 1.81 3.89
C ILE A 27 -7.72 2.68 4.91
N PRO A 28 -9.07 2.70 4.94
CA PRO A 28 -9.82 3.59 5.80
C PRO A 28 -9.46 3.47 7.29
N TYR A 29 -9.53 4.57 8.03
CA TYR A 29 -9.14 4.62 9.45
C TYR A 29 -9.82 3.57 10.33
N HIS A 30 -11.08 3.25 10.07
CA HIS A 30 -11.83 2.24 10.84
C HIS A 30 -11.30 0.80 10.65
N LEU A 31 -10.46 0.56 9.63
CA LEU A 31 -9.80 -0.74 9.39
C LEU A 31 -8.35 -0.78 9.89
N HIS A 32 -7.76 0.37 10.27
CA HIS A 32 -6.34 0.50 10.63
C HIS A 32 -5.88 -0.58 11.63
N ASP A 33 -6.49 -0.63 12.81
CA ASP A 33 -6.09 -1.57 13.87
C ASP A 33 -6.42 -3.02 13.50
N THR A 34 -7.49 -3.23 12.73
CA THR A 34 -7.87 -4.56 12.25
C THR A 34 -6.81 -5.10 11.28
N CYS A 35 -6.29 -4.27 10.39
CA CYS A 35 -5.22 -4.63 9.46
C CYS A 35 -3.92 -4.96 10.22
N ILE A 36 -3.54 -4.13 11.20
CA ILE A 36 -2.35 -4.36 12.04
C ILE A 36 -2.46 -5.68 12.81
N ALA A 37 -3.62 -5.96 13.41
CA ALA A 37 -3.84 -7.19 14.16
C ALA A 37 -3.79 -8.45 13.26
N ALA A 38 -4.19 -8.32 11.99
CA ALA A 38 -4.15 -9.41 11.01
C ALA A 38 -2.79 -9.60 10.34
N ALA A 39 -1.85 -8.65 10.49
CA ALA A 39 -0.60 -8.59 9.73
C ALA A 39 0.34 -9.81 9.91
N SER A 40 0.11 -10.65 10.92
CA SER A 40 0.84 -11.91 11.11
C SER A 40 0.42 -13.02 10.13
N ASN A 41 -0.72 -12.88 9.45
CA ASN A 41 -1.27 -13.90 8.54
C ASN A 41 -1.85 -13.27 7.27
N TYR A 42 -1.29 -13.63 6.11
CA TYR A 42 -1.74 -13.13 4.82
C TYR A 42 -3.22 -13.43 4.52
N GLN A 43 -3.74 -14.60 4.88
CA GLN A 43 -5.14 -14.96 4.61
C GLN A 43 -6.10 -14.05 5.36
N ASN A 44 -5.76 -13.66 6.59
CA ASN A 44 -6.56 -12.70 7.37
C ASN A 44 -6.50 -11.30 6.72
N CYS A 45 -5.31 -10.88 6.27
CA CYS A 45 -5.15 -9.60 5.55
C CYS A 45 -6.00 -9.56 4.28
N LYS A 46 -5.94 -10.64 3.49
CA LYS A 46 -6.72 -10.81 2.26
C LYS A 46 -8.22 -10.73 2.52
N GLN A 47 -8.71 -11.42 3.56
CA GLN A 47 -10.13 -11.38 3.92
C GLN A 47 -10.61 -9.96 4.28
N ILE A 48 -9.81 -9.18 5.01
CA ILE A 48 -10.15 -7.79 5.33
C ILE A 48 -10.33 -6.97 4.06
N VAL A 49 -9.35 -7.04 3.15
CA VAL A 49 -9.40 -6.31 1.87
C VAL A 49 -10.61 -6.74 1.03
N MET A 50 -10.92 -8.03 0.97
CA MET A 50 -12.03 -8.53 0.17
C MET A 50 -13.40 -8.19 0.74
N GLN A 51 -13.58 -8.28 2.06
CA GLN A 51 -14.91 -8.28 2.69
C GLN A 51 -15.27 -6.96 3.36
N LYS A 52 -14.27 -6.14 3.75
CA LYS A 52 -14.50 -4.92 4.54
C LYS A 52 -14.25 -3.62 3.77
N MET A 53 -13.50 -3.67 2.67
CA MET A 53 -13.29 -2.49 1.83
C MET A 53 -14.40 -2.35 0.78
N SER A 54 -14.71 -1.10 0.41
CA SER A 54 -15.54 -0.83 -0.76
C SER A 54 -14.83 -1.29 -2.03
N ASP A 55 -15.59 -1.50 -3.11
CA ASP A 55 -15.02 -1.93 -4.40
C ASP A 55 -13.99 -0.93 -4.93
N LEU A 56 -14.24 0.38 -4.77
CA LEU A 56 -13.34 1.45 -5.19
C LEU A 56 -12.04 1.43 -4.39
N ASP A 57 -12.12 1.45 -3.06
CA ASP A 57 -10.94 1.51 -2.19
C ASP A 57 -10.08 0.25 -2.37
N ARG A 58 -10.74 -0.92 -2.48
CA ARG A 58 -10.06 -2.19 -2.74
C ARG A 58 -9.29 -2.13 -4.05
N ASN A 59 -9.92 -1.68 -5.14
CA ASN A 59 -9.26 -1.62 -6.43
C ASN A 59 -8.07 -0.65 -6.41
N VAL A 60 -8.23 0.55 -5.84
CA VAL A 60 -7.12 1.52 -5.72
C VAL A 60 -5.96 0.92 -4.92
N PHE A 61 -6.24 0.29 -3.78
CA PHE A 61 -5.24 -0.40 -2.97
C PHE A 61 -4.49 -1.48 -3.76
N LEU A 62 -5.21 -2.37 -4.44
CA LEU A 62 -4.62 -3.46 -5.20
C LEU A 62 -3.79 -2.97 -6.39
N TYR A 63 -4.26 -1.96 -7.13
CA TYR A 63 -3.49 -1.38 -8.22
C TYR A 63 -2.19 -0.72 -7.73
N LEU A 64 -2.21 -0.07 -6.56
CA LEU A 64 -0.98 0.43 -5.93
C LEU A 64 -0.04 -0.70 -5.57
N CYS A 65 -0.52 -1.79 -4.96
CA CYS A 65 0.31 -2.95 -4.67
C CYS A 65 0.91 -3.57 -5.94
N MET A 66 0.13 -3.71 -7.01
CA MET A 66 0.60 -4.24 -8.29
C MET A 66 1.63 -3.32 -8.96
N PHE A 67 1.45 -2.00 -8.89
CA PHE A 67 2.44 -1.04 -9.35
C PHE A 67 3.77 -1.22 -8.60
N LEU A 68 3.72 -1.40 -7.29
CA LEU A 68 4.92 -1.65 -6.48
C LEU A 68 5.54 -3.02 -6.77
N GLN A 69 4.73 -4.04 -7.05
CA GLN A 69 5.22 -5.33 -7.52
C GLN A 69 5.96 -5.22 -8.85
N GLU A 70 5.47 -4.38 -9.78
CA GLU A 70 6.16 -4.09 -11.03
C GLU A 70 7.51 -3.41 -10.77
N LEU A 71 7.55 -2.42 -9.87
CA LEU A 71 8.78 -1.74 -9.48
C LEU A 71 9.83 -2.71 -8.91
N LEU A 72 9.39 -3.69 -8.12
CA LEU A 72 10.25 -4.70 -7.51
C LEU A 72 10.88 -5.68 -8.52
N LYS A 73 10.30 -5.83 -9.73
CA LYS A 73 10.92 -6.62 -10.81
C LYS A 73 12.26 -6.04 -11.27
N TYR A 74 12.48 -4.75 -11.04
CA TYR A 74 13.68 -4.01 -11.40
C TYR A 74 14.55 -3.65 -10.19
N SER A 75 14.40 -4.39 -9.07
CA SER A 75 15.10 -4.13 -7.80
C SER A 75 16.63 -4.01 -7.93
N ASN A 76 17.25 -4.81 -8.80
CA ASN A 76 18.69 -4.74 -9.08
C ASN A 76 19.14 -3.42 -9.73
N GLU A 77 18.23 -2.74 -10.44
CA GLU A 77 18.52 -1.50 -11.15
C GLU A 77 18.12 -0.26 -10.34
N ASN A 78 16.98 -0.31 -9.65
CA ASN A 78 16.43 0.82 -8.91
C ASN A 78 16.74 0.80 -7.40
N GLY A 79 17.36 -0.27 -6.89
CA GLY A 79 17.76 -0.38 -5.48
C GLY A 79 16.59 -0.53 -4.50
N THR A 80 15.37 -0.80 -4.98
CA THR A 80 14.22 -1.01 -4.12
C THR A 80 14.13 -2.46 -3.64
N ASP A 81 13.66 -2.65 -2.41
CA ASP A 81 13.36 -3.96 -1.86
C ASP A 81 11.98 -3.98 -1.19
N PRO A 82 11.34 -5.15 -1.04
CA PRO A 82 9.98 -5.24 -0.54
C PRO A 82 9.83 -4.69 0.89
N LYS A 83 10.85 -4.75 1.74
CA LYS A 83 10.77 -4.25 3.13
C LYS A 83 10.81 -2.73 3.16
N THR A 84 11.66 -2.11 2.35
CA THR A 84 11.74 -0.66 2.22
C THR A 84 10.42 -0.09 1.69
N LEU A 85 9.89 -0.66 0.59
CA LEU A 85 8.61 -0.22 0.04
C LEU A 85 7.46 -0.44 1.04
N ALA A 86 7.42 -1.60 1.71
CA ALA A 86 6.38 -1.88 2.70
C ALA A 86 6.41 -0.90 3.88
N THR A 87 7.60 -0.46 4.30
CA THR A 87 7.74 0.54 5.37
C THR A 87 7.19 1.89 4.93
N ILE A 88 7.63 2.40 3.76
CA ILE A 88 7.20 3.70 3.22
C ILE A 88 5.68 3.71 2.97
N PHE A 89 5.17 2.72 2.23
CA PHE A 89 3.77 2.66 1.87
C PHE A 89 2.88 2.21 3.04
N GLY A 90 3.42 1.52 4.05
CA GLY A 90 2.70 1.23 5.30
C GLY A 90 2.27 2.52 6.00
N ASP A 91 3.18 3.49 6.13
CA ASP A 91 2.89 4.76 6.79
C ASP A 91 1.95 5.67 5.99
N ILE A 92 1.96 5.55 4.66
CA ILE A 92 1.13 6.35 3.76
C ILE A 92 -0.28 5.75 3.62
N LEU A 93 -0.38 4.45 3.37
CA LEU A 93 -1.63 3.76 3.05
C LEU A 93 -2.43 3.36 4.28
N LEU A 94 -1.76 3.08 5.42
CA LEU A 94 -2.38 2.86 6.73
C LEU A 94 -2.02 4.02 7.67
N ARG A 95 -2.33 5.24 7.24
CA ARG A 95 -1.98 6.45 8.01
C ARG A 95 -2.60 6.39 9.40
N ASP A 96 -1.83 6.80 10.40
CA ASP A 96 -2.29 6.75 11.79
C ASP A 96 -3.46 7.74 12.02
N PRO A 97 -4.54 7.33 12.70
CA PRO A 97 -5.65 8.22 13.03
C PRO A 97 -5.25 9.32 14.04
N ILE A 98 -4.24 9.05 14.87
CA ILE A 98 -3.65 10.01 15.80
C ILE A 98 -2.16 10.13 15.46
N ARG A 99 -1.67 11.34 15.17
CA ARG A 99 -0.23 11.60 14.96
C ARG A 99 0.54 11.13 16.21
N ASN A 100 1.55 10.27 16.03
CA ASN A 100 2.46 9.67 17.04
C ASN A 100 2.13 8.23 17.48
N SER A 101 1.92 7.31 16.54
CA SER A 101 1.76 5.89 16.84
C SER A 101 3.02 5.21 17.40
N ARG A 102 2.79 4.13 18.16
CA ARG A 102 3.83 3.31 18.79
C ARG A 102 4.65 2.55 17.74
N PRO A 103 5.95 2.25 17.97
CA PRO A 103 6.79 1.50 17.04
C PRO A 103 6.23 0.13 16.61
N GLN A 104 5.43 -0.53 17.46
CA GLN A 104 4.76 -1.79 17.12
C GLN A 104 3.69 -1.63 16.02
N ALA A 105 2.98 -0.49 15.99
CA ALA A 105 2.01 -0.21 14.93
C ALA A 105 2.70 -0.07 13.57
N ASN A 106 3.85 0.61 13.51
CA ASN A 106 4.63 0.76 12.28
C ASN A 106 5.08 -0.58 11.70
N ARG A 107 5.49 -1.53 12.56
CA ARG A 107 5.82 -2.90 12.12
C ARG A 107 4.61 -3.62 11.56
N GLY A 108 3.44 -3.51 12.21
CA GLY A 108 2.21 -4.12 11.71
C GLY A 108 1.77 -3.56 10.37
N LYS A 109 1.84 -2.23 10.18
CA LYS A 109 1.54 -1.56 8.90
C LYS A 109 2.47 -2.07 7.79
N ALA A 110 3.78 -2.10 8.05
CA ALA A 110 4.75 -2.63 7.11
C ALA A 110 4.50 -4.10 6.79
N SER A 111 4.27 -4.95 7.80
CA SER A 111 3.96 -6.37 7.59
C SER A 111 2.69 -6.58 6.77
N PHE A 112 1.65 -5.78 7.00
CA PHE A 112 0.42 -5.83 6.23
C PHE A 112 0.68 -5.54 4.75
N ILE A 113 1.35 -4.42 4.43
CA ILE A 113 1.68 -4.07 3.04
C ILE A 113 2.61 -5.11 2.41
N TYR A 114 3.63 -5.57 3.15
CA TYR A 114 4.58 -6.56 2.67
C TYR A 114 3.90 -7.81 2.11
N HIS A 115 2.87 -8.33 2.79
CA HIS A 115 2.09 -9.47 2.30
C HIS A 115 1.51 -9.23 0.91
N PHE A 116 1.01 -8.03 0.62
CA PHE A 116 0.46 -7.69 -0.69
C PHE A 116 1.54 -7.46 -1.75
N LEU A 117 2.78 -7.14 -1.35
CA LEU A 117 3.91 -7.02 -2.29
C LEU A 117 4.49 -8.37 -2.68
N ILE A 118 4.51 -9.36 -1.78
CA ILE A 118 5.16 -10.66 -2.06
C ILE A 118 4.20 -11.78 -2.50
N ASN A 119 2.88 -11.57 -2.42
CA ASN A 119 1.88 -12.54 -2.87
C ASN A 119 1.12 -12.02 -4.09
N ASP A 120 0.67 -12.94 -4.96
CA ASP A 120 -0.16 -12.60 -6.12
C ASP A 120 -1.57 -12.15 -5.69
N GLN A 121 -2.00 -11.03 -6.28
CA GLN A 121 -3.27 -10.35 -6.00
C GLN A 121 -4.20 -10.32 -7.21
N SER A 122 -3.80 -10.89 -8.36
CA SER A 122 -4.55 -10.84 -9.62
C SER A 122 -6.03 -11.24 -9.48
N SER A 123 -6.28 -12.29 -8.68
CA SER A 123 -7.63 -12.81 -8.38
C SER A 123 -8.52 -11.91 -7.53
N LEU A 124 -7.98 -10.83 -6.96
CA LEU A 124 -8.71 -9.93 -6.06
C LEU A 124 -9.29 -8.69 -6.72
N ILE A 125 -8.85 -8.38 -7.95
CA ILE A 125 -9.36 -7.21 -8.68
C ILE A 125 -10.79 -7.49 -9.07
N MET A 126 -11.69 -6.59 -8.68
CA MET A 126 -13.07 -6.66 -9.14
C MET A 126 -13.23 -5.81 -10.40
N PRO A 127 -13.78 -6.37 -11.50
CA PRO A 127 -14.07 -5.59 -12.69
C PRO A 127 -15.03 -4.46 -12.32
N CYS A 128 -14.74 -3.26 -12.83
CA CYS A 128 -15.65 -2.12 -12.68
C CYS A 128 -17.00 -2.49 -13.31
N LYS A 129 -18.09 -2.34 -12.55
CA LYS A 129 -19.46 -2.62 -13.02
C LYS A 129 -20.01 -1.46 -13.84
#